data_AF-A0A850QU12-F1
#
_entry.id   AF-A0A850QU12-F1
#
_cell.length_a   1.000
_cell.length_b   1.000
_cell.length_c   1.000
_cell.angle_alpha   90.00
_cell.angle_beta   90.00
_cell.angle_gamma   90.00
#
_symmetry.space_group_name_H-M   'P 1'
#
loop_
_entity.id
_entity.type
_entity.pdbx_description
1 polymer ?
#
loop_
_entity_poly.entity_id
_entity_poly.type
_entity_poly.pdbx_seq_one_letter_code
_entity_poly.pdbx_strand_id
1 'polypeptide(L)'
;MAWHQKQLTIISRCLLCCGLFLPLPSFAVTQYLAKPSQSQWQLKTNTQLECQLVHQIPGYGLAQFVSKAGKKINLDFEIDLFRSTGKTANVNLVSMPARWMPGDAA
;
A
#
# COMPACT_ATOMS: atom_id res chain seq x y z
N MET A 1 51.99 -17.19 31.46
CA MET A 1 50.88 -16.20 31.36
C MET A 1 50.40 -15.97 29.92
N ALA A 2 50.51 -16.93 28.99
CA ALA A 2 50.08 -16.75 27.59
C ALA A 2 48.75 -17.45 27.22
N TRP A 3 48.23 -18.30 28.11
CA TRP A 3 47.02 -19.11 27.89
C TRP A 3 45.72 -18.32 28.11
N HIS A 4 45.66 -17.45 29.12
CA HIS A 4 44.49 -16.60 29.39
C HIS A 4 44.27 -15.55 28.29
N GLN A 5 45.35 -15.00 27.71
CA GLN A 5 45.29 -13.98 26.65
C GLN A 5 44.69 -14.54 25.34
N LYS A 6 45.02 -15.79 24.99
CA LYS A 6 44.48 -16.49 23.80
C LYS A 6 43.01 -16.85 23.95
N GLN A 7 42.57 -17.22 25.16
CA GLN A 7 41.15 -17.49 25.40
C GLN A 7 40.27 -16.24 25.28
N LEU A 8 40.71 -15.10 25.83
CA LEU A 8 39.94 -13.85 25.68
C LEU A 8 39.81 -13.38 24.23
N THR A 9 40.84 -13.59 23.40
CA THR A 9 40.79 -13.21 21.97
C THR A 9 39.89 -14.12 21.15
N ILE A 10 39.80 -15.42 21.46
CA ILE A 10 38.89 -16.35 20.77
C ILE A 10 37.43 -16.04 21.12
N ILE A 11 37.13 -15.78 22.40
CA ILE A 11 35.78 -15.44 22.86
C ILE A 11 35.30 -14.12 22.24
N SER A 12 36.18 -13.10 22.18
CA SER A 12 35.90 -11.81 21.54
C SER A 12 35.63 -11.92 20.04
N ARG A 13 36.37 -12.77 19.31
CA ARG A 13 36.15 -13.02 17.87
C ARG A 13 34.88 -13.82 17.59
N CYS A 14 34.49 -14.75 18.48
CA CYS A 14 33.22 -15.47 18.39
C CYS A 14 32.01 -14.55 18.62
N LEU A 15 32.10 -13.65 19.61
CA LEU A 15 31.08 -12.64 19.88
C LEU A 15 30.91 -11.66 18.71
N LEU A 16 32.01 -11.26 18.06
CA LEU A 16 31.97 -10.37 16.89
C LEU A 16 31.36 -11.02 15.64
N CYS A 17 31.59 -12.32 15.40
CA CYS A 17 31.01 -13.04 14.27
C CYS A 17 29.52 -13.37 14.44
N CYS A 18 29.03 -13.60 15.66
CA CYS A 18 27.60 -13.86 15.90
C CYS A 18 26.71 -12.63 15.69
N GLY A 19 27.24 -11.40 15.87
CA GLY A 19 26.48 -10.17 15.66
C GLY A 19 26.14 -9.86 14.19
N LEU A 20 26.87 -10.45 13.24
CA LEU A 20 26.70 -10.20 11.79
C LEU A 20 25.58 -11.01 11.13
N PHE A 21 24.95 -11.94 11.86
CA PHE A 21 23.88 -12.82 11.35
C PHE A 21 22.49 -12.49 11.93
N LEU A 22 22.26 -11.28 12.44
CA LEU A 22 20.92 -10.86 12.81
C LEU A 22 20.10 -10.56 11.53
N PRO A 23 19.01 -11.31 11.26
CA PRO A 23 18.15 -11.00 10.13
C PRO A 23 17.48 -9.63 10.35
N LEU A 24 17.60 -8.73 9.38
CA LEU A 24 16.88 -7.47 9.39
C LEU A 24 15.37 -7.75 9.31
N PRO A 25 14.53 -7.08 10.13
CA PRO A 25 13.09 -7.22 10.01
C PRO A 25 12.62 -6.66 8.68
N SER A 26 12.12 -7.51 7.79
CA SER A 26 11.44 -7.08 6.57
C SER A 26 9.98 -6.76 6.88
N PHE A 27 9.61 -5.48 6.84
CA PHE A 27 8.21 -5.08 6.89
C PHE A 27 7.55 -5.33 5.54
N ALA A 28 6.63 -6.30 5.48
CA ALA A 28 5.84 -6.56 4.30
C ALA A 28 4.65 -5.58 4.24
N VAL A 29 4.70 -4.63 3.30
CA VAL A 29 3.56 -3.75 2.99
C VAL A 29 2.66 -4.44 1.98
N THR A 30 1.40 -4.68 2.33
CA THR A 30 0.40 -5.21 1.38
C THR A 30 -0.08 -4.11 0.46
N GLN A 31 0.10 -4.28 -0.84
CA GLN A 31 -0.36 -3.34 -1.87
C GLN A 31 -1.37 -4.04 -2.77
N TYR A 32 -2.54 -3.42 -2.96
CA TYR A 32 -3.55 -3.88 -3.89
C TYR A 32 -3.55 -2.96 -5.11
N LEU A 33 -3.15 -3.50 -6.25
CA LEU A 33 -2.97 -2.72 -7.48
C LEU A 33 -3.55 -3.52 -8.66
N ALA A 34 -4.35 -2.85 -9.48
CA ALA A 34 -4.69 -3.37 -10.80
C ALA A 34 -3.48 -3.16 -11.72
N LYS A 35 -3.20 -4.15 -12.58
CA LYS A 35 -2.23 -3.95 -13.68
C LYS A 35 -2.76 -2.86 -14.62
N PRO A 36 -1.90 -2.13 -15.35
CA PRO A 36 -2.35 -1.12 -16.31
C PRO A 36 -3.39 -1.64 -17.32
N SER A 37 -3.22 -2.88 -17.80
CA SER A 37 -4.17 -3.54 -18.71
C SER A 37 -5.53 -3.87 -18.07
N GLN A 38 -5.61 -3.89 -16.75
CA GLN A 38 -6.80 -4.19 -15.95
C GLN A 38 -7.39 -2.94 -15.28
N SER A 39 -6.77 -1.76 -15.49
CA SER A 39 -7.21 -0.48 -14.93
C SER A 39 -8.37 0.12 -15.73
N GLN A 40 -9.45 -0.65 -15.89
CA GLN A 40 -10.62 -0.24 -16.64
C GLN A 40 -11.62 0.46 -15.71
N TRP A 41 -12.03 1.66 -16.10
CA TRP A 41 -13.07 2.44 -15.46
C TRP A 41 -14.34 2.38 -16.29
N GLN A 42 -15.47 2.13 -15.65
CA GLN A 42 -16.76 1.94 -16.32
C GLN A 42 -17.81 2.88 -15.72
N LEU A 43 -18.65 3.46 -16.58
CA LEU A 43 -19.83 4.19 -16.13
C LEU A 43 -20.91 3.19 -15.75
N LYS A 44 -21.12 3.00 -14.45
CA LYS A 44 -22.15 2.11 -13.90
C LYS A 44 -23.53 2.77 -13.95
N THR A 45 -23.57 4.05 -13.61
CA THR A 45 -24.79 4.86 -13.64
C THR A 45 -24.48 6.12 -14.42
N ASN A 46 -25.33 6.44 -15.40
CA ASN A 46 -25.20 7.65 -16.21
C ASN A 46 -26.60 8.26 -16.38
N THR A 47 -27.07 8.89 -15.30
CA THR A 47 -28.40 9.51 -15.25
C THR A 47 -28.27 10.96 -14.83
N GLN A 48 -29.31 11.75 -15.08
CA GLN A 48 -29.31 13.16 -14.67
C GLN A 48 -29.33 13.35 -13.15
N LEU A 49 -29.77 12.33 -12.40
CA LEU A 49 -29.80 12.37 -10.94
C LEU A 49 -28.46 11.92 -10.32
N GLU A 50 -27.76 11.03 -11.01
CA GLU A 50 -26.53 10.44 -10.50
C GLU A 50 -25.64 9.89 -11.61
N CYS A 51 -24.34 10.14 -11.46
CA CYS A 51 -23.27 9.58 -12.27
C CYS A 51 -22.36 8.75 -11.36
N GLN A 52 -22.09 7.50 -11.74
CA GLN A 52 -21.19 6.60 -11.02
C GLN A 52 -20.12 6.06 -11.97
N LEU A 53 -18.85 6.32 -11.65
CA LEU A 53 -17.69 5.74 -12.33
C LEU A 53 -17.04 4.72 -11.41
N VAL A 54 -16.94 3.46 -11.86
CA VAL A 54 -16.48 2.35 -11.04
C VAL A 54 -15.25 1.66 -11.62
N HIS A 55 -14.40 1.15 -10.73
CA HIS A 55 -13.24 0.35 -11.06
C HIS A 55 -13.02 -0.75 -10.02
N GLN A 56 -12.83 -1.98 -10.49
CA GLN A 56 -12.56 -3.11 -9.61
C GLN A 56 -11.07 -3.22 -9.31
N ILE A 57 -10.70 -3.17 -8.03
CA ILE A 57 -9.33 -3.40 -7.56
C ILE A 57 -9.20 -4.88 -7.19
N PRO A 58 -8.37 -5.67 -7.90
CA PRO A 58 -8.22 -7.10 -7.65
C PRO A 58 -7.83 -7.39 -6.19
N GLY A 59 -8.60 -8.26 -5.54
CA GLY A 59 -8.34 -8.69 -4.17
C GLY A 59 -8.66 -7.67 -3.07
N TYR A 60 -9.17 -6.48 -3.40
CA TYR A 60 -9.44 -5.44 -2.41
C TYR A 60 -10.91 -5.03 -2.37
N GLY A 61 -11.47 -4.60 -3.50
CA GLY A 61 -12.81 -4.04 -3.51
C GLY A 61 -13.19 -3.35 -4.82
N LEU A 62 -14.31 -2.63 -4.77
CA LEU A 62 -14.82 -1.80 -5.85
C LEU A 62 -14.64 -0.32 -5.48
N ALA A 63 -13.79 0.38 -6.24
CA ALA A 63 -13.61 1.82 -6.12
C ALA A 63 -14.68 2.54 -6.94
N GLN A 64 -15.30 3.57 -6.37
CA GLN A 64 -16.44 4.27 -6.95
C GLN A 64 -16.27 5.78 -6.78
N PHE A 65 -16.37 6.51 -7.89
CA PHE A 65 -16.59 7.96 -7.86
C PHE A 65 -18.07 8.20 -8.13
N VAL A 66 -18.74 8.86 -7.18
CA VAL A 66 -20.17 9.14 -7.24
C VAL A 66 -20.40 10.65 -7.26
N SER A 67 -21.21 11.10 -8.21
CA SER A 67 -21.67 12.48 -8.27
C SER A 67 -23.19 12.48 -8.36
N LYS A 68 -23.83 13.26 -7.49
CA LYS A 68 -25.30 13.37 -7.39
C LYS A 68 -25.76 14.75 -7.84
N ALA A 69 -26.94 14.82 -8.43
CA ALA A 69 -27.55 16.08 -8.82
C ALA A 69 -27.76 16.99 -7.61
N GLY A 70 -27.24 18.22 -7.71
CA GLY A 70 -27.32 19.19 -6.64
C GLY A 70 -26.87 20.57 -7.09
N LYS A 71 -27.14 21.58 -6.25
CA LYS A 71 -26.73 22.97 -6.53
C LYS A 71 -25.23 23.20 -6.39
N LYS A 72 -24.51 22.27 -5.75
CA LYS A 72 -23.06 22.32 -5.54
C LYS A 72 -22.43 21.15 -6.28
N ILE A 73 -21.29 21.43 -6.93
CA ILE A 73 -20.46 20.37 -7.50
C ILE A 73 -20.00 19.45 -6.38
N ASN A 74 -20.21 18.15 -6.56
CA ASN A 74 -19.87 17.11 -5.60
C ASN A 74 -19.26 15.93 -6.38
N LEU A 75 -18.24 15.34 -5.79
CA LEU A 75 -17.59 14.14 -6.28
C LEU A 75 -17.06 13.40 -5.08
N ASP A 76 -17.81 12.39 -4.65
CA ASP A 76 -17.45 11.57 -3.51
C ASP A 76 -16.71 10.33 -3.99
N PHE A 77 -15.61 10.00 -3.32
CA PHE A 77 -14.89 8.75 -3.53
C PHE A 77 -15.28 7.75 -2.44
N GLU A 78 -15.78 6.60 -2.85
CA GLU A 78 -16.19 5.52 -1.97
C GLU A 78 -15.51 4.21 -2.39
N ILE A 79 -15.20 3.37 -1.41
CA ILE A 79 -14.61 2.06 -1.65
C ILE A 79 -15.41 0.97 -0.93
N ASP A 80 -15.94 0.04 -1.73
CA ASP A 80 -16.67 -1.13 -1.24
C ASP A 80 -15.71 -2.31 -1.13
N LEU A 81 -15.39 -2.71 0.10
CA LEU A 81 -14.37 -3.72 0.39
C LEU A 81 -14.97 -5.13 0.29
N PHE A 82 -14.29 -6.05 -0.41
CA PHE A 82 -14.76 -7.44 -0.52
C PHE A 82 -14.76 -8.19 0.83
N ARG A 83 -13.90 -7.76 1.76
CA ARG A 83 -13.85 -8.28 3.12
C ARG A 83 -14.13 -7.14 4.07
N SER A 84 -15.10 -7.33 4.96
CA SER A 84 -15.31 -6.43 6.09
C SER A 84 -14.04 -6.36 6.94
N THR A 85 -13.42 -5.18 6.98
CA THR A 85 -12.36 -4.88 7.92
C THR A 85 -13.01 -4.55 9.26
N GLY A 86 -12.82 -5.38 10.28
CA GLY A 86 -13.41 -5.17 11.61
C GLY A 86 -12.93 -3.93 12.37
N LYS A 87 -12.14 -3.06 11.74
CA LYS A 87 -11.65 -1.79 12.27
C LYS A 87 -11.64 -0.75 11.16
N THR A 88 -12.21 0.42 11.43
CA THR A 88 -12.02 1.62 10.60
C THR A 88 -10.64 2.21 10.87
N ALA A 89 -9.85 2.39 9.82
CA ALA A 89 -8.54 3.04 9.89
C ALA A 89 -8.62 4.43 9.28
N ASN A 90 -7.74 5.34 9.73
CA ASN A 90 -7.56 6.62 9.04
C ASN A 90 -6.91 6.34 7.67
N VAL A 91 -7.58 6.74 6.59
CA VAL A 91 -7.13 6.52 5.21
C VAL A 91 -6.99 7.85 4.49
N ASN A 92 -5.94 7.97 3.67
CA ASN A 92 -5.74 9.12 2.80
C ASN A 92 -5.89 8.70 1.34
N LEU A 93 -6.64 9.50 0.59
CA LEU A 93 -6.68 9.40 -0.87
C LEU A 93 -5.54 10.24 -1.44
N VAL A 94 -4.65 9.61 -2.20
CA VAL A 94 -3.47 10.26 -2.79
C VAL A 94 -3.41 9.95 -4.29
N SER A 95 -2.98 10.92 -5.08
CA SER A 95 -2.58 10.70 -6.46
C SER A 95 -1.08 10.36 -6.47
N MET A 96 -0.73 9.14 -6.89
CA MET A 96 0.66 8.69 -6.96
C MET A 96 1.06 8.35 -8.40
N PRO A 97 2.24 8.77 -8.86
CA PRO A 97 2.74 8.42 -10.19
C PRO A 97 3.07 6.93 -10.26
N ALA A 98 3.02 6.38 -11.47
CA ALA A 98 3.38 4.99 -11.70
C ALA A 98 4.89 4.78 -11.49
N ARG A 99 5.27 3.60 -10.99
CA ARG A 99 6.68 3.29 -10.65
C ARG A 99 7.65 3.38 -11.85
N TRP A 100 7.16 3.15 -13.06
CA TRP A 100 7.96 3.17 -14.30
C TRP A 100 8.11 4.58 -14.90
N MET A 101 7.37 5.56 -14.39
CA MET A 101 7.48 6.97 -14.76
C MET A 101 7.20 7.85 -13.53
N PRO A 102 8.13 7.87 -12.56
CA PRO A 102 7.89 8.47 -11.25
C PRO A 102 7.76 10.00 -11.25
N GLY A 103 8.05 10.68 -12.38
CA GLY A 103 8.08 12.15 -12.44
C GLY A 103 9.21 12.75 -11.63
N ASP A 104 9.27 14.08 -11.57
CA ASP A 104 10.16 14.78 -10.65
C ASP A 104 9.55 14.74 -9.24
N ALA A 105 10.38 14.49 -8.22
CA ALA A 105 9.94 14.51 -6.84
C ALA A 105 9.43 15.92 -6.49
N ALA A 106 8.18 16.01 -6.03
CA ALA A 106 7.57 17.26 -5.56
C ALA A 106 8.18 17.74 -4.24
#